data_AF-A0A953B344-F1
#
_entry.id   AF-A0A953B344-F1
#
_cell.length_a   1.000
_cell.length_b   1.000
_cell.length_c   1.000
_cell.angle_alpha   90.00
_cell.angle_beta   90.00
_cell.angle_gamma   90.00
#
_symmetry.space_group_name_H-M   'P 1'
#
loop_
_entity.id
_entity.type
_entity.pdbx_description
1 polymer ?
#
loop_
_entity_poly.entity_id
_entity_poly.type
_entity_poly.pdbx_seq_one_letter_code
_entity_poly.pdbx_strand_id
1 'polypeptide(L)'
;MAAVRDRAWFGSVGEFGRWWAARNQVEVDVHQDGSRHTVALDIPDKIAGLDVRIPSGWVLKQRDPVTLAVASDGEHVILKEAVGPVKLVFESASKIHH
;
A
#
# COMPACT_ATOMS: atom_id res chain seq x y z
N MET A 1 -28.27 -13.50 -14.01
CA MET A 1 -27.57 -13.46 -12.70
C MET A 1 -26.23 -12.80 -12.93
N ALA A 2 -25.98 -11.66 -12.30
CA ALA A 2 -24.82 -10.83 -12.58
C ALA A 2 -23.57 -11.41 -11.89
N ALA A 3 -22.57 -11.74 -12.70
CA ALA A 3 -21.21 -12.01 -12.25
C ALA A 3 -20.58 -10.68 -11.81
N VAL A 4 -20.18 -10.57 -10.54
CA VAL A 4 -19.25 -9.53 -10.10
C VAL A 4 -17.87 -10.17 -9.96
N ARG A 5 -16.92 -9.44 -10.53
CA ARG A 5 -15.60 -9.84 -10.99
C ARG A 5 -14.62 -10.01 -9.83
N ASP A 6 -13.90 -11.13 -9.87
CA ASP A 6 -12.57 -11.45 -9.34
C ASP A 6 -12.04 -10.75 -8.07
N ARG A 7 -11.78 -11.59 -7.04
CA ARG A 7 -10.99 -11.34 -5.82
C ARG A 7 -11.64 -10.52 -4.70
N ALA A 8 -12.90 -10.77 -4.41
CA ALA A 8 -13.46 -10.45 -3.09
C ALA A 8 -13.03 -11.53 -2.08
N TRP A 9 -12.43 -11.06 -0.99
CA TRP A 9 -11.99 -11.80 0.19
C TRP A 9 -13.05 -12.81 0.68
N PHE A 10 -12.73 -14.11 0.75
CA PHE A 10 -13.57 -15.10 1.41
C PHE A 10 -13.34 -15.00 2.92
N GLY A 11 -14.14 -14.17 3.60
CA GLY A 11 -14.14 -14.08 5.05
C GLY A 11 -15.55 -13.84 5.60
N SER A 12 -15.77 -14.19 6.87
CA SER A 12 -17.00 -13.90 7.60
C SER A 12 -17.11 -12.41 7.95
N VAL A 13 -18.32 -11.88 8.21
CA VAL A 13 -18.56 -10.47 8.61
C VAL A 13 -17.59 -9.97 9.69
N GLY A 14 -17.22 -10.82 10.66
CA GLY A 14 -16.25 -10.48 11.70
C GLY A 14 -14.81 -10.30 11.23
N GLU A 15 -14.40 -10.97 10.14
CA GLU A 15 -13.08 -10.77 9.52
C GLU A 15 -13.00 -9.43 8.80
N PHE A 16 -14.09 -8.98 8.19
CA PHE A 16 -14.17 -7.62 7.64
C PHE A 16 -14.05 -6.57 8.75
N GLY A 17 -14.76 -6.74 9.87
CA GLY A 17 -14.68 -5.83 11.00
C GLY A 17 -13.25 -5.72 11.56
N ARG A 18 -12.55 -6.86 11.71
CA ARG A 18 -11.14 -6.88 12.13
C ARG A 18 -10.22 -6.20 11.14
N TRP A 19 -10.42 -6.41 9.84
CA TRP A 19 -9.62 -5.76 8.81
C TRP A 19 -9.78 -4.24 8.82
N TRP A 20 -11.02 -3.74 8.94
CA TRP A 20 -11.28 -2.31 9.06
C TRP A 20 -10.67 -1.71 10.33
N ALA A 21 -10.76 -2.42 11.46
CA ALA A 21 -10.14 -1.99 12.71
C ALA A 21 -8.61 -1.91 12.60
N ALA A 22 -7.96 -2.90 11.97
CA ALA A 22 -6.52 -2.87 11.71
C ALA A 22 -6.16 -1.70 10.78
N ARG A 23 -6.91 -1.51 9.68
CA ARG A 23 -6.70 -0.40 8.73
C ARG A 23 -6.80 0.97 9.40
N ASN A 24 -7.76 1.16 10.29
CA ASN A 24 -7.97 2.44 10.96
C ASN A 24 -6.86 2.82 11.94
N GLN A 25 -6.02 1.85 12.34
CA GLN A 25 -4.85 2.07 13.18
C GLN A 25 -3.57 2.28 12.37
N VAL A 26 -3.62 2.14 11.04
CA VAL A 26 -2.44 2.35 10.20
C VAL A 26 -2.14 3.84 10.14
N GLU A 27 -0.93 4.21 10.55
CA GLU A 27 -0.40 5.56 10.40
C GLU A 27 0.43 5.64 9.12
N VAL A 28 0.36 6.78 8.43
CA VAL A 28 1.07 6.99 7.17
C VAL A 28 1.76 8.34 7.21
N ASP A 29 3.09 8.30 7.11
CA ASP A 29 3.95 9.48 7.01
C ASP A 29 4.61 9.51 5.64
N VAL A 30 4.65 10.70 5.03
CA VAL A 30 5.27 10.90 3.72
C VAL A 30 6.33 11.98 3.83
N HIS A 31 7.58 11.60 3.58
CA HIS A 31 8.70 12.53 3.48
C HIS A 31 9.12 12.68 2.02
N GLN A 32 9.18 13.92 1.54
CA GLN A 32 9.66 14.22 0.20
C GLN A 32 11.04 14.88 0.27
N ASP A 33 11.98 14.36 -0.51
CA ASP A 33 13.31 14.93 -0.74
C ASP A 33 13.58 14.98 -2.25
N GLY A 34 13.35 16.16 -2.85
CA GLY A 34 13.42 16.35 -4.29
C GLY A 34 12.45 15.44 -5.05
N SER A 35 13.00 14.56 -5.91
CA SER A 35 12.23 13.56 -6.66
C SER A 35 12.01 12.25 -5.88
N ARG A 36 12.61 12.11 -4.69
CA ARG A 36 12.49 10.92 -3.85
C ARG A 36 11.39 11.12 -2.81
N HIS A 37 10.50 10.15 -2.73
CA HIS A 37 9.41 10.15 -1.75
C HIS A 37 9.53 8.91 -0.88
N THR A 38 9.58 9.09 0.43
CA THR A 38 9.64 8.00 1.40
C THR A 38 8.32 7.96 2.15
N VAL A 39 7.55 6.91 1.94
CA VAL A 39 6.30 6.62 2.64
C VAL A 39 6.62 5.64 3.76
N ALA A 40 6.48 6.07 5.00
CA ALA A 40 6.51 5.20 6.17
C ALA A 40 5.07 4.86 6.56
N LEU A 41 4.79 3.57 6.73
CA LEU A 41 3.55 3.09 7.31
C LEU A 41 3.87 2.43 8.64
N ASP A 42 3.17 2.80 9.69
CA ASP A 42 3.12 2.00 10.92
C ASP A 42 1.84 1.16 10.90
N ILE A 43 2.00 -0.15 11.05
CA ILE A 43 0.92 -1.13 10.91
C ILE A 43 0.86 -1.95 12.19
N PRO A 44 0.17 -1.46 13.25
CA PRO A 44 0.21 -2.09 14.57
C PRO A 44 -0.35 -3.50 14.58
N ASP A 45 -1.41 -3.73 13.80
CA ASP A 45 -2.09 -5.02 13.66
C ASP A 45 -1.87 -5.59 12.27
N LYS A 46 -1.65 -6.91 12.21
CA LYS A 46 -1.48 -7.64 10.96
C LYS A 46 -2.65 -7.39 10.00
N ILE A 47 -2.34 -6.86 8.82
CA ILE A 47 -3.32 -6.60 7.76
C ILE A 47 -2.85 -7.24 6.46
N ALA A 48 -3.79 -7.80 5.70
CA ALA A 48 -3.53 -8.34 4.38
C ALA A 48 -4.29 -7.53 3.32
N GLY A 49 -3.78 -7.50 2.09
CA GLY A 49 -4.38 -6.78 0.97
C GLY A 49 -4.61 -5.28 1.23
N LEU A 50 -3.74 -4.61 1.99
CA LEU A 50 -3.84 -3.17 2.19
C LEU A 50 -3.47 -2.47 0.88
N ASP A 51 -4.43 -1.80 0.27
CA ASP A 51 -4.24 -0.98 -0.94
C ASP A 51 -3.82 0.43 -0.55
N VAL A 52 -2.63 0.82 -1.00
CA VAL A 52 -2.07 2.17 -0.85
C VAL A 52 -2.09 2.84 -2.21
N ARG A 53 -2.92 3.87 -2.35
CA ARG A 53 -2.96 4.69 -3.56
C ARG A 53 -1.78 5.65 -3.57
N ILE A 54 -1.02 5.64 -4.65
CA ILE A 54 0.12 6.54 -4.88
C ILE A 54 -0.20 7.57 -5.97
N PRO A 55 0.39 8.77 -5.91
CA PRO A 55 0.29 9.74 -6.99
C PRO A 55 0.81 9.20 -8.32
N SER A 56 0.17 9.57 -9.42
CA SER A 56 0.58 9.17 -10.77
C SER A 56 2.04 9.60 -11.03
N GLY A 57 2.84 8.68 -11.56
CA GLY A 57 4.24 8.94 -11.89
C GLY A 57 5.22 8.63 -10.76
N TRP A 58 4.75 8.19 -9.58
CA TRP A 58 5.62 7.63 -8.55
C TRP A 58 5.96 6.19 -8.89
N VAL A 59 7.26 5.88 -8.93
CA VAL A 59 7.75 4.52 -9.21
C VAL A 59 8.38 3.96 -7.95
N LEU A 60 7.89 2.82 -7.47
CA LEU A 60 8.46 2.13 -6.31
C LEU A 60 9.89 1.67 -6.63
N LYS A 61 10.88 2.16 -5.88
CA LYS A 61 12.30 1.83 -6.03
C LYS A 61 12.81 0.93 -4.93
N GLN A 62 12.35 1.13 -3.70
CA GLN A 62 12.79 0.37 -2.54
C GLN A 62 11.63 0.10 -1.61
N ARG A 63 11.73 -1.00 -0.88
CA ARG A 63 10.83 -1.35 0.21
C ARG A 63 11.64 -1.94 1.36
N ASP A 64 11.18 -1.68 2.57
CA ASP A 64 11.71 -2.21 3.82
C ASP A 64 10.52 -2.66 4.67
N PRO A 65 10.44 -3.94 5.09
CA PRO A 65 11.39 -5.01 4.79
C PRO A 65 11.37 -5.44 3.31
N VAL A 66 12.52 -5.84 2.79
CA VAL A 66 12.64 -6.32 1.38
C VAL A 66 11.76 -7.55 1.09
N THR A 67 11.49 -8.34 2.13
CA THR A 67 10.63 -9.53 2.13
C THR A 67 9.14 -9.19 2.00
N LEU A 68 8.75 -7.93 2.19
CA LEU A 68 7.37 -7.49 2.06
C LEU A 68 6.84 -7.78 0.66
N ALA A 69 5.83 -8.64 0.57
CA ALA A 69 5.22 -8.99 -0.71
C ALA A 69 4.27 -7.88 -1.15
N VAL A 70 4.64 -7.15 -2.21
CA VAL A 70 3.83 -6.09 -2.80
C VAL A 70 3.45 -6.42 -4.24
N ALA A 71 2.26 -6.00 -4.65
CA ALA A 71 1.87 -5.89 -6.05
C ALA A 71 1.65 -4.41 -6.37
N SER A 72 2.10 -3.94 -7.54
CA SER A 72 1.86 -2.55 -7.95
C SER A 72 1.54 -2.49 -9.44
N ASP A 73 0.64 -1.58 -9.79
CA ASP A 73 0.25 -1.26 -11.17
C ASP A 73 0.59 0.19 -11.57
N GLY A 74 1.33 0.91 -10.72
CA GLY A 74 1.78 2.28 -10.94
C GLY A 74 0.93 3.37 -10.25
N GLU A 75 -0.33 3.09 -9.91
CA GLU A 75 -1.18 4.00 -9.11
C GLU A 75 -1.62 3.37 -7.79
N HIS A 76 -1.57 2.04 -7.71
CA HIS A 76 -1.88 1.26 -6.52
C HIS A 76 -0.65 0.44 -6.10
N VAL A 77 -0.43 0.35 -4.79
CA VAL A 77 0.51 -0.56 -4.16
C VAL A 77 -0.25 -1.40 -3.16
N ILE A 78 -0.44 -2.67 -3.49
CA ILE A 78 -1.14 -3.64 -2.65
C ILE A 78 -0.11 -4.38 -1.81
N LEU A 79 -0.16 -4.16 -0.50
CA LEU A 79 0.59 -4.93 0.49
C LEU A 79 -0.16 -6.24 0.72
N LYS A 80 0.40 -7.37 0.28
CA LYS A 80 -0.27 -8.68 0.40
C LYS A 80 -0.50 -9.05 1.85
N GLU A 81 0.50 -8.84 2.69
CA GLU A 81 0.46 -9.04 4.12
C GLU A 81 1.54 -8.16 4.77
N ALA A 82 1.17 -7.40 5.79
CA ALA A 82 2.06 -6.47 6.47
C ALA A 82 1.72 -6.38 7.98
N VAL A 83 2.75 -6.18 8.78
CA VAL A 83 2.67 -5.88 10.22
C VAL A 83 3.96 -5.18 10.63
N GLY A 84 3.85 -4.24 11.56
CA GLY A 84 4.95 -3.39 12.01
C GLY A 84 5.33 -2.30 11.00
N PRO A 85 6.49 -1.66 11.19
CA PRO A 85 6.92 -0.56 10.37
C PRO A 85 7.27 -1.03 8.96
N VAL A 86 6.71 -0.34 7.97
CA VAL A 86 6.97 -0.52 6.55
C VAL A 86 7.48 0.79 5.97
N LYS A 87 8.56 0.75 5.20
CA LYS A 87 9.02 1.91 4.42
C LYS A 87 8.98 1.57 2.93
N LEU A 88 8.32 2.43 2.16
CA LEU A 88 8.28 2.38 0.71
C LEU A 88 8.95 3.63 0.17
N VAL A 89 9.94 3.46 -0.70
CA VAL A 89 10.62 4.57 -1.36
C VAL A 89 10.19 4.61 -2.81
N PHE A 90 9.65 5.74 -3.20
CA PHE A 90 9.26 6.06 -4.56
C PHE A 90 10.19 7.12 -5.13
N GLU A 91 10.30 7.13 -6.45
CA GLU A 91 10.84 8.25 -7.19
C GLU A 91 9.78 8.77 -8.15
N SER A 92 9.59 10.08 -8.20
CA SER A 92 8.76 10.71 -9.21
C SER A 92 9.50 10.65 -10.55
N ALA A 93 8.85 10.04 -11.54
CA ALA A 93 9.23 10.22 -12.93
C ALA A 93 8.98 11.68 -13.28
N SER A 94 10.05 12.46 -13.40
CA SER A 94 9.98 13.87 -13.78
C SER A 94 9.19 13.99 -15.09
N LYS A 95 7.99 14.57 -15.02
CA LYS A 95 7.23 14.93 -16.23
C LYS A 95 8.03 16.01 -16.94
N ILE A 96 8.70 15.64 -18.03
CA ILE A 96 9.18 16.62 -19.00
C ILE A 96 7.90 17.23 -19.60
N HIS A 97 7.49 18.38 -19.07
CA HIS A 97 6.50 19.22 -19.74
C HIS A 97 7.18 19.78 -20.99
N HIS A 98 6.69 19.35 -22.16
CA HIS A 98 7.03 19.91 -23.46
C HIS A 98 5.91 20.87 -23.91
#